data_AF-A0A399Z803-F1
#
_entry.id   AF-A0A399Z803-F1
#
_cell.length_a   1.000
_cell.length_b   1.000
_cell.length_c   1.000
_cell.angle_alpha   90.00
_cell.angle_beta   90.00
_cell.angle_gamma   90.00
#
_symmetry.space_group_name_H-M   'P 1'
#
loop_
_entity.id
_entity.type
_entity.pdbx_description
1 polymer ?
#
loop_
_entity_poly.entity_id
_entity_poly.type
_entity_poly.pdbx_seq_one_letter_code
_entity_poly.pdbx_strand_id
1 'polypeptide(L)' 'IVLTGGGPGDASRSLVMYIYENAFQLFKMGYASAVAITLFIVIMMLTLIQFRVGQSWVHYE' A
#
# COMPACT_ATOMS: atom_id res chain seq x y z
N ILE A 1 5.48 11.80 -11.48
CA ILE A 1 4.17 11.54 -10.84
C ILE A 1 3.74 12.82 -10.13
N VAL A 2 3.19 13.80 -10.86
CA VAL A 2 2.80 15.13 -10.31
C VAL A 2 1.55 15.70 -11.00
N LEU A 3 0.80 14.90 -11.78
CA LEU A 3 -0.19 15.48 -12.71
C LEU A 3 -1.58 15.79 -12.12
N THR A 4 -1.94 15.39 -10.89
CA THR A 4 -3.28 15.74 -10.35
C THR A 4 -3.37 16.01 -8.84
N GLY A 5 -2.31 15.83 -8.05
CA GLY A 5 -2.40 16.01 -6.59
C GLY A 5 -3.49 15.17 -5.90
N GLY A 6 -3.97 14.10 -6.55
CA GLY A 6 -5.15 13.36 -6.10
C GLY A 6 -6.47 13.90 -6.68
N GLY A 7 -6.54 14.06 -8.02
CA GLY A 7 -7.69 14.61 -8.77
C GLY A 7 -9.10 14.15 -8.34
N PRO A 8 -10.14 14.83 -8.84
CA PRO A 8 -11.38 15.19 -8.14
C PRO A 8 -11.93 14.08 -7.22
N GLY A 9 -11.99 14.39 -5.93
CA GLY A 9 -12.63 13.55 -4.91
C GLY A 9 -11.80 12.36 -4.43
N ASP A 10 -10.49 12.52 -4.24
CA ASP A 10 -9.55 11.46 -3.77
C ASP A 10 -9.43 10.25 -4.70
N ALA A 11 -10.10 10.21 -5.85
CA ALA A 11 -10.20 9.05 -6.73
C ALA A 11 -8.84 8.60 -7.32
N SER A 12 -7.86 9.50 -7.37
CA SER A 12 -6.49 9.21 -7.83
C SER A 12 -5.46 9.13 -6.69
N ARG A 13 -5.89 9.27 -5.43
CA ARG A 13 -4.96 9.33 -4.29
C ARG A 13 -4.55 7.91 -3.93
N SER A 14 -3.28 7.58 -4.17
CA SER A 14 -2.74 6.30 -3.74
C SER A 14 -2.63 6.27 -2.21
N LEU A 15 -2.77 5.08 -1.62
CA LEU A 15 -2.53 4.86 -0.18
C LEU A 15 -1.15 5.39 0.27
N VAL A 16 -0.16 5.33 -0.61
CA VAL A 16 1.19 5.87 -0.36
C VAL A 16 1.18 7.40 -0.30
N MET A 17 0.42 8.09 -1.16
CA MET A 17 0.22 9.54 -1.05
C MET A 17 -0.45 9.92 0.27
N TYR A 18 -1.47 9.17 0.70
CA TYR A 18 -2.13 9.41 1.98
C TYR A 18 -1.15 9.31 3.16
N ILE A 19 -0.29 8.28 3.17
CA ILE A 19 0.75 8.12 4.21
C ILE A 19 1.73 9.30 4.15
N TYR A 20 2.16 9.73 2.96
CA TYR A 20 3.09 10.84 2.79
C TYR A 20 2.53 12.17 3.35
N GLU A 21 1.28 12.51 3.01
CA GLU A 21 0.64 13.72 3.52
C GLU A 21 0.45 13.66 5.04
N ASN A 22 0.03 12.51 5.58
CA ASN A 22 -0.12 12.36 7.02
C ASN A 22 1.23 12.43 7.77
N ALA A 23 2.30 11.87 7.21
CA ALA A 23 3.62 11.85 7.83
C ALA A 23 4.33 13.22 7.78
N PHE A 24 4.23 13.93 6.65
CA PHE A 24 5.06 15.10 6.37
C PHE A 24 4.30 16.43 6.31
N GLN A 25 3.00 16.42 5.96
CA GLN A 25 2.19 17.66 5.94
C GLN A 25 1.43 17.87 7.25
N LEU A 26 0.84 16.80 7.78
CA LEU A 26 0.05 16.86 9.03
C LEU A 26 0.90 16.56 10.28
N PHE A 27 2.18 16.21 10.10
CA PHE A 27 3.11 15.78 11.16
C PHE A 27 2.56 14.67 12.07
N LYS A 28 1.57 13.90 11.59
CA LYS A 28 0.98 12.75 12.30
C LYS A 28 1.77 11.48 12.00
N MET A 29 3.06 11.50 12.32
CA MET A 29 3.97 10.38 12.03
C MET A 29 3.50 9.05 12.64
N GLY A 30 2.96 9.05 13.86
CA GLY A 30 2.47 7.82 14.51
C GLY A 30 1.26 7.20 13.81
N TYR A 31 0.37 8.03 13.26
CA TYR A 31 -0.78 7.55 12.50
C TYR A 31 -0.35 7.08 11.10
N ALA A 32 0.52 7.84 10.44
CA ALA A 32 1.07 7.47 9.14
C ALA A 32 1.86 6.15 9.19
N SER A 33 2.64 5.92 10.25
CA SER A 33 3.39 4.68 10.44
C SER A 33 2.47 3.49 10.70
N ALA A 34 1.39 3.66 11.46
CA ALA A 34 0.39 2.61 11.68
C ALA A 34 -0.29 2.18 10.37
N VAL A 35 -0.65 3.15 9.52
CA VAL A 35 -1.23 2.88 8.19
C VAL A 35 -0.22 2.18 7.28
N ALA A 36 1.05 2.61 7.29
CA ALA A 36 2.12 1.98 6.51
C ALA A 36 2.38 0.52 6.92
N ILE A 37 2.45 0.25 8.23
CA ILE A 37 2.63 -1.11 8.77
C ILE A 37 1.43 -2.00 8.44
N THR A 38 0.21 -1.47 8.53
CA THR A 38 -0.99 -2.22 8.15
C THR A 38 -0.95 -2.62 6.67
N LEU A 39 -0.59 -1.68 5.79
CA LEU A 39 -0.43 -1.95 4.36
C LEU A 39 0.66 -3.00 4.10
N PHE A 40 1.78 -2.91 4.81
CA PHE A 40 2.85 -3.90 4.73
C PHE A 40 2.37 -5.30 5.10
N ILE A 41 1.63 -5.44 6.20
CA ILE A 41 1.07 -6.73 6.66
C ILE A 41 0.11 -7.31 5.61
N VAL A 42 -0.74 -6.49 5.00
CA VAL A 42 -1.64 -6.92 3.92
C VAL A 42 -0.86 -7.45 2.72
N ILE A 43 0.15 -6.70 2.25
CA ILE A 43 0.98 -7.13 1.12
C ILE A 43 1.77 -8.39 1.46
N MET A 44 2.28 -8.50 2.69
CA MET A 44 3.01 -9.68 3.16
C MET A 44 2.10 -10.91 3.17
N MET A 45 0.86 -10.79 3.68
CA MET A 45 -0.11 -11.89 3.64
C MET A 45 -0.45 -12.27 2.19
N LEU A 46 -0.69 -11.30 1.31
CA LEU A 46 -0.94 -11.56 -0.11
C LEU A 46 0.25 -12.23 -0.78
N THR A 47 1.47 -11.81 -0.46
CA THR A 47 2.71 -12.42 -0.96
C THR A 47 2.85 -13.86 -0.48
N LEU A 48 2.61 -14.12 0.81
CA LEU A 48 2.66 -15.48 1.37
C LEU A 48 1.60 -16.40 0.75
N ILE A 49 0.38 -15.87 0.53
CA ILE A 49 -0.69 -16.59 -0.16
C ILE A 49 -0.28 -16.87 -1.61
N GLN A 50 0.19 -15.86 -2.35
CA GLN A 50 0.70 -16.02 -3.72
C GLN A 50 1.81 -17.05 -3.78
N PHE A 51 2.75 -17.04 -2.83
CA PHE A 51 3.86 -17.99 -2.81
C PHE A 51 3.39 -19.41 -2.53
N ARG A 52 2.43 -19.59 -1.61
CA ARG A 52 1.87 -20.90 -1.26
C ARG A 52 0.98 -21.48 -2.36
N VAL A 53 0.19 -20.64 -3.03
CA VAL A 53 -0.61 -21.03 -4.21
C VAL A 53 0.29 -21.28 -5.40
N GLY A 54 1.28 -20.40 -5.65
CA GLY A 54 2.26 -20.55 -6.71
C GLY A 54 3.06 -21.85 -6.61
N GLN A 55 3.50 -22.25 -5.41
CA GLN A 55 4.15 -23.55 -5.21
C GLN A 55 3.25 -24.76 -5.54
N SER A 56 1.93 -24.63 -5.40
CA SER A 56 0.96 -25.69 -5.72
C SER A 56 0.53 -25.69 -7.21
N TRP A 57 0.76 -24.61 -7.94
CA TRP A 57 0.36 -24.42 -9.34
C TRP A 57 1.54 -24.31 -10.31
N VAL A 58 2.76 -24.53 -9.83
CA VAL A 58 3.96 -24.76 -10.65
C VAL A 58 4.12 -26.28 -10.87
N HIS A 59 3.08 -26.94 -11.37
CA HIS A 59 3.32 -27.98 -12.37
C HIS A 59 3.54 -27.23 -13.69
N TYR A 60 4.77 -26.75 -13.88
CA TYR A 60 5.26 -26.48 -15.22
C TYR A 60 5.43 -27.86 -15.86
N GLU A 61 4.54 -28.24 -16.78
CA GLU A 61 4.94 -29.12 -17.89
C GLU A 61 5.91 -28.37 -18.81
#